data_AF-A0A7S0HHU4-F1
#
_entry.id   AF-A0A7S0HHU4-F1
#
_cell.length_a   1.000
_cell.length_b   1.000
_cell.length_c   1.000
_cell.angle_alpha   90.00
_cell.angle_beta   90.00
_cell.angle_gamma   90.00
#
_symmetry.space_group_name_H-M   'P 1'
#
loop_
_entity.id
_entity.type
_entity.pdbx_description
1 polymer ?
#
loop_
_entity_poly.entity_id
_entity_poly.type
_entity_poly.pdbx_seq_one_letter_code
_entity_poly.pdbx_strand_id
1 'polypeptide(L)'
;WRLALAHVAAARRAVPQPCTSHLRTKRHTHRRQMSRPLRVVSVLPSATEMLCFIGGGHLLVGRSHEDNYPESITHLPIVTGQLTEFTTAVDVDRQVSSALSTGQSLYTIDEQLLTSLQPDVILTQDICAVCAIDLQTVQRLAARMSPQPRV
;
A
#
# COMPACT_ATOMS: atom_id res chain seq x y z
N TRP A 1 15.26 -8.36 -15.82
CA TRP A 1 16.69 -8.70 -15.90
C TRP A 1 16.93 -10.04 -15.22
N ARG A 2 17.21 -11.08 -16.01
CA ARG A 2 17.33 -12.48 -15.58
C ARG A 2 18.75 -12.79 -15.04
N LEU A 3 18.81 -13.76 -14.13
CA LEU A 3 19.93 -14.60 -13.68
C LEU A 3 20.93 -14.03 -12.66
N ALA A 4 20.89 -14.57 -11.43
CA ALA A 4 21.97 -15.40 -10.88
C ALA A 4 21.54 -16.05 -9.54
N LEU A 5 21.22 -17.35 -9.58
CA LEU A 5 21.07 -18.21 -8.41
C LEU A 5 22.46 -18.74 -8.02
N ALA A 6 22.98 -18.32 -6.87
CA ALA A 6 24.13 -18.96 -6.24
C ALA A 6 23.64 -19.75 -5.02
N HIS A 7 23.75 -21.07 -5.11
CA HIS A 7 23.51 -22.02 -4.03
C HIS A 7 24.58 -21.87 -2.94
N VAL A 8 24.17 -21.60 -1.70
CA VAL A 8 25.00 -21.81 -0.51
C VAL A 8 24.48 -23.03 0.23
N ALA A 9 25.30 -24.08 0.25
CA ALA A 9 25.02 -25.33 0.94
C ALA A 9 25.09 -25.14 2.47
N ALA A 10 24.09 -25.69 3.16
CA ALA A 10 23.93 -25.64 4.61
C ALA A 10 24.94 -26.54 5.33
N ALA A 11 25.79 -25.96 6.20
CA ALA A 11 26.57 -26.72 7.16
C ALA A 11 25.73 -26.97 8.43
N ARG A 12 25.23 -28.20 8.59
CA ARG A 12 24.55 -28.64 9.82
C ARG A 12 25.57 -28.82 10.94
N ARG A 13 25.55 -27.95 11.95
CA ARG A 13 26.24 -28.21 13.23
C ARG A 13 25.27 -28.85 14.21
N ALA A 14 25.72 -29.94 14.84
CA ALA A 14 24.99 -30.64 15.88
C ALA A 14 24.87 -29.77 17.14
N VAL A 15 23.67 -29.69 17.70
CA VAL A 15 23.35 -29.00 18.95
C VAL A 15 23.33 -30.04 20.08
N PRO A 16 24.14 -29.90 21.15
CA PRO A 16 24.02 -30.76 22.33
C PRO A 16 22.86 -30.31 23.24
N GLN A 17 22.18 -31.28 23.86
CA GLN A 17 21.15 -31.14 24.91
C GLN A 17 21.65 -31.86 26.19
N PRO A 18 21.05 -31.68 27.39
CA PRO A 18 20.43 -30.50 28.00
C PRO A 18 20.96 -30.25 29.45
N CYS A 19 20.69 -29.09 30.04
CA CYS A 19 20.78 -28.89 31.50
C CYS A 19 19.41 -28.44 32.02
N THR A 20 18.69 -29.32 32.71
CA THR A 20 17.34 -29.09 33.21
C THR A 20 17.38 -28.32 34.54
N SER A 21 17.42 -26.99 34.50
CA SER A 21 17.09 -26.16 35.67
C SER A 21 15.60 -25.82 35.65
N HIS A 22 14.88 -26.26 36.67
CA HIS A 22 13.46 -26.03 36.88
C HIS A 22 13.16 -24.53 37.06
N LEU A 23 12.78 -23.86 35.97
CA LEU A 23 12.20 -22.51 36.03
C LEU A 23 10.68 -22.63 36.01
N ARG A 24 10.09 -22.36 37.18
CA ARG A 24 8.64 -22.24 37.40
C ARG A 24 8.10 -21.07 36.58
N THR A 25 7.65 -21.34 35.36
CA THR A 25 7.02 -20.34 34.49
C THR A 25 5.58 -20.09 34.97
N LYS A 26 5.33 -18.86 35.44
CA LYS A 26 3.96 -18.36 35.60
C LYS A 26 3.31 -18.37 34.21
N ARG A 27 2.35 -19.27 34.00
CA ARG A 27 1.53 -19.29 32.79
C ARG A 27 0.65 -18.03 32.78
N HIS A 28 1.14 -16.96 32.20
CA HIS A 28 0.29 -15.86 31.75
C HIS A 28 -0.50 -16.39 30.54
N THR A 29 -1.77 -16.72 30.76
CA THR A 29 -2.73 -17.01 29.70
C THR A 29 -3.00 -15.73 28.93
N HIS A 30 -2.12 -15.38 27.98
CA HIS A 30 -2.38 -14.33 27.03
C HIS A 30 -3.50 -14.83 26.11
N ARG A 31 -4.75 -14.43 26.41
CA ARG A 31 -5.86 -14.54 25.48
C ARG A 31 -5.41 -13.76 24.24
N ARG A 32 -5.02 -14.46 23.16
CA ARG A 32 -4.73 -13.85 21.86
C ARG A 32 -6.04 -13.23 21.39
N GLN A 33 -6.20 -11.94 21.66
CA GLN A 33 -7.23 -11.14 21.04
C GLN A 33 -6.91 -11.17 19.54
N MET A 34 -7.73 -11.89 18.76
CA MET A 34 -7.50 -12.01 17.32
C MET A 34 -7.80 -10.65 16.69
N SER A 35 -6.77 -9.83 16.52
CA SER A 35 -6.85 -8.63 15.71
C SER A 35 -7.18 -9.03 14.27
N ARG A 36 -8.18 -8.38 13.67
CA ARG A 36 -8.48 -8.53 12.25
C ARG A 36 -7.21 -8.26 11.41
N PRO A 37 -7.05 -8.91 10.25
CA PRO A 37 -5.91 -8.64 9.38
C PRO A 37 -5.89 -7.15 8.99
N LEU A 38 -4.67 -6.62 8.82
CA LEU A 38 -4.46 -5.26 8.34
C LEU A 38 -5.07 -5.09 6.95
N ARG A 39 -5.63 -3.91 6.70
CA ARG A 39 -6.29 -3.54 5.44
C ARG A 39 -5.55 -2.36 4.83
N VAL A 40 -5.07 -2.50 3.61
CA VAL A 40 -4.28 -1.49 2.90
C VAL A 40 -5.02 -1.03 1.67
N VAL A 41 -5.15 0.28 1.49
CA VAL A 41 -5.47 0.87 0.19
C VAL A 41 -4.20 1.50 -0.35
N SER A 42 -3.91 1.34 -1.63
CA SER A 42 -2.81 2.06 -2.27
C SER A 42 -3.37 2.97 -3.35
N VAL A 43 -2.92 4.22 -3.36
CA VAL A 43 -3.27 5.23 -4.38
C VAL A 43 -2.07 5.59 -5.26
N LEU A 44 -1.04 4.74 -5.25
CA LEU A 44 0.19 4.91 -6.03
C LEU A 44 0.67 3.56 -6.62
N PRO A 45 0.76 3.43 -7.95
CA PRO A 45 1.17 2.17 -8.59
C PRO A 45 2.48 1.59 -8.10
N SER A 46 3.52 2.42 -7.95
CA SER A 46 4.83 1.94 -7.48
C SER A 46 4.77 1.38 -6.06
N ALA A 47 3.98 1.98 -5.16
CA ALA A 47 3.78 1.46 -3.81
C ALA A 47 2.99 0.14 -3.82
N THR A 48 1.98 0.04 -4.69
CA THR A 48 1.21 -1.18 -4.89
C THR A 48 2.09 -2.34 -5.35
N GLU A 49 2.93 -2.11 -6.36
CA GLU A 49 3.86 -3.12 -6.87
C GLU A 49 4.91 -3.54 -5.84
N MET A 50 5.49 -2.58 -5.10
CA MET A 50 6.44 -2.87 -4.04
C MET A 50 5.81 -3.72 -2.93
N LEU A 51 4.59 -3.39 -2.50
CA LEU A 51 3.86 -4.16 -1.49
C LEU A 51 3.61 -5.60 -1.97
N CYS A 52 3.20 -5.77 -3.22
CA CYS A 52 3.02 -7.09 -3.81
C CYS A 52 4.33 -7.87 -3.87
N PHE A 53 5.42 -7.23 -4.30
CA PHE A 53 6.74 -7.83 -4.43
C PHE A 53 7.28 -8.38 -3.10
N ILE A 54 7.04 -7.69 -1.99
CA ILE A 54 7.44 -8.15 -0.65
C ILE A 54 6.46 -9.15 -0.02
N GLY A 55 5.46 -9.64 -0.76
CA GLY A 55 4.48 -10.64 -0.31
C GLY A 55 3.26 -10.06 0.42
N GLY A 56 3.10 -8.73 0.46
CA GLY A 56 2.01 -8.03 1.15
C GLY A 56 0.74 -7.84 0.33
N GLY A 57 0.67 -8.34 -0.91
CA GLY A 57 -0.47 -8.11 -1.81
C GLY A 57 -1.82 -8.57 -1.24
N HIS A 58 -1.82 -9.59 -0.37
CA HIS A 58 -3.02 -10.09 0.32
C HIS A 58 -3.63 -9.10 1.33
N LEU A 59 -2.92 -8.02 1.67
CA LEU A 59 -3.41 -6.95 2.56
C LEU A 59 -4.20 -5.89 1.79
N LEU A 60 -4.08 -5.84 0.46
CA LEU A 60 -4.73 -4.83 -0.36
C LEU A 60 -6.25 -5.05 -0.40
N VAL A 61 -7.00 -3.97 -0.18
CA VAL A 61 -8.47 -3.94 -0.24
C VAL A 61 -8.99 -2.92 -1.25
N GLY A 62 -8.12 -2.08 -1.80
CA GLY A 62 -8.41 -1.12 -2.85
C GLY A 62 -7.12 -0.63 -3.51
N ARG A 63 -7.23 -0.21 -4.76
CA ARG A 63 -6.10 0.13 -5.64
C ARG A 63 -6.35 1.42 -6.43
N SER A 64 -5.30 1.99 -7.00
CA SER A 64 -5.43 3.11 -7.94
C SER A 64 -6.04 2.64 -9.27
N HIS A 65 -6.46 3.58 -10.13
CA HIS A 65 -6.96 3.29 -11.46
C HIS A 65 -5.86 2.81 -12.43
N GLU A 66 -4.60 3.12 -12.12
CA GLU A 66 -3.45 2.74 -12.94
C GLU A 66 -2.85 1.38 -12.50
N ASP A 67 -3.28 0.84 -11.34
CA ASP A 67 -2.73 -0.38 -10.74
C ASP A 67 -3.18 -1.64 -11.51
N ASN A 68 -2.57 -1.94 -12.64
CA ASN A 68 -2.90 -3.10 -13.48
C ASN A 68 -1.96 -4.31 -13.29
N TYR A 69 -0.98 -4.20 -12.39
CA TYR A 69 0.01 -5.25 -12.13
C TYR A 69 0.31 -5.39 -10.62
N PRO A 70 0.53 -6.62 -10.10
CA PRO A 70 0.35 -7.90 -10.77
C PRO A 70 -1.12 -8.21 -11.07
N GLU A 71 -1.39 -9.10 -12.03
CA GLU A 71 -2.77 -9.48 -12.40
C GLU A 71 -3.61 -9.94 -11.20
N SER A 72 -2.96 -10.52 -10.19
CA SER A 72 -3.60 -10.98 -8.95
C SER A 72 -4.34 -9.90 -8.17
N ILE A 73 -4.02 -8.62 -8.35
CA ILE A 73 -4.72 -7.52 -7.65
C ILE A 73 -5.84 -6.88 -8.48
N THR A 74 -6.02 -7.31 -9.74
CA THR A 74 -6.92 -6.62 -10.67
C THR A 74 -8.41 -6.81 -10.36
N HIS A 75 -8.74 -7.74 -9.47
CA HIS A 75 -10.08 -7.93 -8.94
C HIS A 75 -10.45 -6.91 -7.85
N LEU A 76 -9.48 -6.14 -7.33
CA LEU A 76 -9.72 -5.19 -6.24
C LEU A 76 -10.43 -3.92 -6.74
N PRO A 77 -11.27 -3.31 -5.87
CA PRO A 77 -11.92 -2.04 -6.17
C PRO A 77 -10.92 -0.92 -6.51
N ILE A 78 -11.23 -0.15 -7.53
CA ILE A 78 -10.47 1.04 -7.92
C ILE A 78 -11.02 2.23 -7.15
N VAL A 79 -10.18 2.92 -6.38
CA VAL A 79 -10.59 4.04 -5.51
C VAL A 79 -10.26 5.42 -6.06
N THR A 80 -9.52 5.50 -7.17
CA THR A 80 -9.12 6.78 -7.80
C THR A 80 -9.65 6.86 -9.22
N GLY A 81 -9.70 8.05 -9.79
CA GLY A 81 -9.93 8.27 -11.22
C GLY A 81 -9.07 9.38 -11.79
N GLN A 82 -9.16 9.58 -13.11
CA GLN A 82 -8.44 10.63 -13.84
C GLN A 82 -9.42 11.74 -14.24
N LEU A 83 -9.01 13.01 -14.10
CA LEU A 83 -9.76 14.18 -14.57
C LEU A 83 -9.30 14.69 -15.94
N THR A 84 -8.16 14.18 -16.41
CA THR A 84 -7.53 14.60 -17.66
C THR A 84 -7.87 13.66 -18.81
N GLU A 85 -7.75 14.22 -20.01
CA GLU A 85 -7.70 13.46 -21.26
C GLU A 85 -6.31 13.67 -21.85
N PHE A 86 -5.39 12.77 -21.50
CA PHE A 86 -4.02 12.82 -22.02
C PHE A 86 -3.97 12.21 -23.43
N THR A 87 -3.80 13.07 -24.42
CA THR A 87 -3.81 12.71 -25.85
C THR A 87 -2.42 12.82 -26.49
N THR A 88 -1.78 13.98 -26.38
CA THR A 88 -0.44 14.24 -26.91
C THR A 88 0.49 14.74 -25.81
N ALA A 89 1.81 14.65 -26.02
CA ALA A 89 2.78 15.18 -25.06
C ALA A 89 2.59 16.68 -24.78
N VAL A 90 2.21 17.46 -25.80
CA VAL A 90 1.90 18.89 -25.65
C VAL A 90 0.65 19.10 -24.80
N ASP A 91 -0.37 18.24 -24.97
CA ASP A 91 -1.58 18.31 -24.16
C ASP A 91 -1.35 17.89 -22.69
N VAL A 92 -0.47 16.91 -22.47
CA VAL A 92 -0.01 16.52 -21.12
C VAL A 92 0.70 17.70 -20.46
N ASP A 93 1.70 18.28 -21.12
CA ASP A 93 2.48 19.40 -20.60
C ASP A 93 1.57 20.59 -20.23
N ARG A 94 0.62 20.93 -21.12
CA ARG A 94 -0.37 21.99 -20.87
C ARG A 94 -1.22 21.71 -19.64
N GLN A 95 -1.79 20.51 -19.53
CA GLN A 95 -2.69 20.14 -18.43
C GLN A 95 -1.96 20.06 -17.10
N VAL A 96 -0.77 19.45 -17.07
CA VAL A 96 0.08 19.36 -15.87
C VAL A 96 0.52 20.75 -15.42
N SER A 97 1.00 21.60 -16.34
CA SER A 97 1.40 22.97 -16.02
C SER A 97 0.24 23.80 -15.47
N SER A 98 -0.96 23.64 -16.06
CA SER A 98 -2.17 24.29 -15.57
C SER A 98 -2.50 23.84 -14.14
N ALA A 99 -2.53 22.53 -13.88
CA ALA A 99 -2.82 21.97 -12.56
C ALA A 99 -1.84 22.45 -11.49
N LEU A 100 -0.55 22.52 -11.80
CA LEU A 100 0.46 23.08 -10.90
C LEU A 100 0.22 24.57 -10.62
N SER A 101 -0.15 25.35 -11.63
CA SER A 101 -0.39 26.79 -11.47
C SER A 101 -1.66 27.12 -10.67
N THR A 102 -2.70 26.28 -10.77
CA THR A 102 -4.00 26.49 -10.13
C THR A 102 -4.15 25.72 -8.82
N GLY A 103 -3.25 24.78 -8.51
CA GLY A 103 -3.37 23.85 -7.39
C GLY A 103 -4.51 22.84 -7.55
N GLN A 104 -5.02 22.65 -8.77
CA GLN A 104 -6.06 21.68 -9.06
C GLN A 104 -5.45 20.28 -9.24
N SER A 105 -6.10 19.26 -8.69
CA SER A 105 -5.68 17.87 -8.89
C SER A 105 -5.96 17.40 -10.32
N LEU A 106 -5.09 16.55 -10.86
CA LEU A 106 -5.30 15.83 -12.13
C LEU A 106 -6.14 14.56 -11.95
N TYR A 107 -6.42 14.20 -10.70
CA TYR A 107 -7.02 12.93 -10.30
C TYR A 107 -8.15 13.12 -9.30
N THR A 108 -9.08 12.17 -9.26
CA THR A 108 -10.13 12.06 -8.24
C THR A 108 -9.89 10.87 -7.32
N ILE A 109 -10.55 10.91 -6.16
CA ILE A 109 -10.63 9.80 -5.23
C ILE A 109 -12.07 9.62 -4.78
N ASP A 110 -12.56 8.39 -4.85
CA ASP A 110 -13.90 8.02 -4.38
C ASP A 110 -13.86 7.91 -2.85
N GLU A 111 -14.20 9.01 -2.18
CA GLU A 111 -14.22 9.11 -0.72
C GLU A 111 -15.19 8.11 -0.07
N GLN A 112 -16.32 7.83 -0.73
CA GLN A 112 -17.34 6.92 -0.21
C GLN A 112 -16.84 5.48 -0.25
N LEU A 113 -16.28 5.06 -1.39
CA LEU A 113 -15.68 3.75 -1.54
C LEU A 113 -14.49 3.60 -0.59
N LEU A 114 -13.56 4.56 -0.55
CA LEU A 114 -12.41 4.54 0.37
C LEU A 114 -12.85 4.36 1.82
N THR A 115 -13.87 5.09 2.26
CA THR A 115 -14.42 4.98 3.61
C THR A 115 -15.05 3.61 3.86
N SER A 116 -15.82 3.09 2.90
CA SER A 116 -16.45 1.77 3.01
C SER A 116 -15.43 0.63 3.12
N LEU A 117 -14.24 0.79 2.54
CA LEU A 117 -13.16 -0.20 2.59
C LEU A 117 -12.47 -0.27 3.95
N GLN A 118 -12.66 0.71 4.84
CA GLN A 118 -12.07 0.78 6.17
C GLN A 118 -10.57 0.39 6.20
N PRO A 119 -9.70 1.09 5.44
CA PRO A 119 -8.27 0.84 5.49
C PRO A 119 -7.71 1.15 6.89
N ASP A 120 -6.66 0.43 7.27
CA ASP A 120 -5.79 0.78 8.39
C ASP A 120 -4.61 1.63 7.91
N VAL A 121 -4.21 1.47 6.64
CA VAL A 121 -3.10 2.18 6.01
C VAL A 121 -3.50 2.60 4.59
N ILE A 122 -3.16 3.83 4.20
CA ILE A 122 -3.23 4.31 2.82
C ILE A 122 -1.80 4.55 2.32
N LEU A 123 -1.37 3.78 1.32
CA LEU A 123 -0.05 3.98 0.70
C LEU A 123 -0.12 5.07 -0.36
N THR A 124 0.78 6.05 -0.24
CA THR A 124 0.94 7.18 -1.17
C THR A 124 2.41 7.64 -1.23
N GLN A 125 2.67 8.83 -1.77
CA GLN A 125 3.98 9.48 -1.89
C GLN A 125 3.93 10.97 -1.51
N ASP A 126 5.11 11.56 -1.32
CA ASP A 126 5.33 12.98 -1.00
C ASP A 126 6.44 13.62 -1.86
N ILE A 127 6.53 13.22 -3.12
CA ILE A 127 7.60 13.62 -4.04
C ILE A 127 7.06 14.48 -5.18
N CYS A 128 5.86 14.19 -5.67
CA CYS A 128 5.27 14.77 -6.87
C CYS A 128 3.78 15.09 -6.65
N ALA A 129 3.38 16.34 -6.84
CA ALA A 129 1.99 16.76 -6.67
C ALA A 129 1.06 16.36 -7.83
N VAL A 130 1.61 15.82 -8.93
CA VAL A 130 0.88 15.59 -10.20
C VAL A 130 1.05 14.18 -10.76
N CYS A 131 1.80 13.32 -10.09
CA CYS A 131 2.05 11.95 -10.57
C CYS A 131 1.02 10.94 -10.04
N ALA A 132 0.32 11.30 -8.96
CA ALA A 132 -0.74 10.55 -8.30
C ALA A 132 -1.54 11.53 -7.43
N ILE A 133 -2.46 11.01 -6.60
CA ILE A 133 -3.13 11.82 -5.56
C ILE A 133 -2.06 12.43 -4.64
N ASP A 134 -2.08 13.75 -4.47
CA ASP A 134 -1.11 14.46 -3.63
C ASP A 134 -1.27 14.12 -2.14
N LEU A 135 -0.17 14.20 -1.38
CA LEU A 135 -0.14 13.84 0.03
C LEU A 135 -1.18 14.61 0.85
N GLN A 136 -1.34 15.91 0.62
CA GLN A 136 -2.25 16.73 1.43
C GLN A 136 -3.69 16.28 1.24
N THR A 137 -4.09 15.93 0.02
CA THR A 137 -5.39 15.34 -0.27
C THR A 137 -5.59 14.03 0.48
N VAL A 138 -4.64 13.09 0.43
CA VAL A 138 -4.74 11.82 1.17
C VAL A 138 -4.86 12.05 2.68
N GLN A 139 -4.03 12.93 3.25
CA GLN A 139 -4.06 13.25 4.68
C GLN A 139 -5.39 13.89 5.12
N ARG A 140 -5.93 14.82 4.33
CA ARG A 140 -7.23 15.45 4.62
C ARG A 140 -8.37 14.44 4.63
N LEU A 141 -8.35 13.47 3.73
CA LEU A 141 -9.35 12.41 3.66
C LEU A 141 -9.22 11.44 4.82
N ALA A 142 -8.00 10.96 5.08
CA ALA A 142 -7.73 10.07 6.21
C ALA A 142 -8.20 10.68 7.54
N ALA A 143 -7.95 11.98 7.77
CA ALA A 143 -8.35 12.68 8.99
C ALA A 143 -9.87 12.76 9.22
N ARG A 144 -10.69 12.52 8.18
CA ARG A 144 -12.16 12.50 8.27
C ARG A 144 -12.74 11.10 8.48
N MET A 145 -11.91 10.07 8.38
CA MET A 145 -12.33 8.67 8.50
C MET A 145 -12.31 8.22 9.96
N SER A 146 -13.18 7.26 10.30
CA SER A 146 -13.24 6.63 11.62
C SER A 146 -13.34 5.10 11.49
N PRO A 147 -12.33 4.33 11.92
CA PRO A 147 -11.05 4.78 12.47
C PRO A 147 -10.19 5.52 11.42
N GLN A 148 -9.34 6.45 11.88
CA GLN A 148 -8.41 7.17 11.01
C GLN A 148 -7.30 6.21 10.54
N PRO A 149 -7.11 6.00 9.23
CA PRO A 149 -5.99 5.23 8.71
C PRO A 149 -4.67 5.99 8.89
N ARG A 150 -3.58 5.24 8.95
CA ARG A 150 -2.24 5.79 8.80
C ARG A 150 -1.99 6.10 7.33
N VAL A 151 -1.41 7.25 7.05
CA VAL A 151 -0.91 7.63 5.72
C VAL A 151 0.60 7.57 5.77
#